data_AF-A0A522M8X0-F1
#
_entry.id   AF-A0A522M8X0-F1
#
_cell.length_a   1.000
_cell.length_b   1.000
_cell.length_c   1.000
_cell.angle_alpha   90.00
_cell.angle_beta   90.00
_cell.angle_gamma   90.00
#
_symmetry.space_group_name_H-M   'P 1'
#
loop_
_entity.id
_entity.type
_entity.pdbx_description
1 polymer ?
#
loop_
_entity_poly.entity_id
_entity_poly.type
_entity_poly.pdbx_seq_one_letter_code
_entity_poly.pdbx_strand_id
1 'polypeptide(L)'
;MTNTSAQRQAQYRTRRASAGENGEMRINAWVASGTVLALRRLARRYGVTQREMLEKLIAGADDPIISTLEPGTPAWDEYFGAAVTA
;
A
#
# COMPACT_ATOMS: atom_id res chain seq x y z
N MET A 1 32.99 13.85 -1.19
CA MET A 1 32.51 12.98 -2.28
C MET A 1 31.00 13.19 -2.42
N THR A 2 30.51 13.47 -3.62
CA THR A 2 29.07 13.66 -3.89
C THR A 2 28.44 12.30 -4.11
N ASN A 3 27.34 11.99 -3.40
CA ASN A 3 26.65 10.71 -3.53
C ASN A 3 26.27 10.43 -5.00
N THR A 4 26.53 9.21 -5.46
CA THR A 4 26.07 8.75 -6.77
C THR A 4 24.54 8.67 -6.80
N SER A 5 23.92 8.63 -7.99
CA SER A 5 22.48 8.42 -8.16
C SER A 5 22.00 7.16 -7.42
N ALA A 6 22.72 6.05 -7.59
CA ALA A 6 22.44 4.78 -6.92
C ALA A 6 22.48 4.90 -5.38
N GLN A 7 23.47 5.61 -4.83
CA GLN A 7 23.56 5.87 -3.39
C GLN A 7 22.39 6.73 -2.87
N ARG A 8 21.95 7.72 -3.65
CA ARG A 8 20.77 8.54 -3.30
C ARG A 8 19.48 7.71 -3.33
N GLN A 9 19.30 6.85 -4.33
CA GLN A 9 18.17 5.91 -4.37
C GLN A 9 18.19 4.93 -3.20
N ALA A 10 19.37 4.40 -2.83
CA ALA A 10 19.50 3.52 -1.68
C ALA A 10 19.12 4.23 -0.37
N GLN A 11 19.65 5.42 -0.11
CA GLN A 11 19.29 6.22 1.06
C GLN A 11 17.80 6.59 1.10
N TYR A 12 17.21 6.94 -0.04
CA TYR A 12 15.78 7.22 -0.10
C TYR A 12 14.94 5.99 0.28
N ARG A 13 15.30 4.80 -0.23
CA ARG A 13 14.62 3.54 0.13
C ARG A 13 14.75 3.21 1.61
N THR A 14 15.96 3.34 2.16
CA THR A 14 16.22 3.10 3.60
C THR A 14 15.38 4.03 4.48
N ARG A 15 15.24 5.31 4.10
CA ARG A 15 14.43 6.27 4.86
C ARG A 15 12.92 5.98 4.82
N ARG A 16 12.40 5.41 3.73
CA ARG A 16 10.98 5.08 3.60
C ARG A 16 10.60 3.83 4.41
N ALA A 17 11.51 2.86 4.49
CA ALA A 17 11.32 1.66 5.31
C ALA A 17 11.12 1.96 6.81
N SER A 18 11.54 3.15 7.29
CA SER A 18 11.36 3.59 8.67
C SER A 18 10.46 4.84 8.79
N ALA A 19 9.71 5.20 7.74
CA ALA A 19 8.82 6.37 7.77
C ALA A 19 7.40 6.00 8.23
N GLY A 20 6.75 6.87 8.99
CA GLY A 20 5.42 6.59 9.57
C GLY A 20 5.51 5.76 10.86
N GLU A 21 4.39 5.16 11.28
CA GLU A 21 4.31 4.38 12.52
C GLU A 21 5.02 3.02 12.41
N ASN A 22 4.90 2.34 11.26
CA ASN A 22 5.44 0.99 11.04
C ASN A 22 6.38 0.88 9.83
N GLY A 23 6.84 2.02 9.30
CA GLY A 23 7.55 2.03 8.02
C GLY A 23 6.60 1.96 6.82
N GLU A 24 7.05 2.46 5.68
CA GLU A 24 6.32 2.27 4.44
C GLU A 24 6.78 1.04 3.67
N MET A 25 5.82 0.28 3.14
CA MET A 25 6.06 -0.90 2.32
C MET A 25 5.74 -0.63 0.84
N ARG A 26 6.44 -1.34 -0.05
CA ARG A 26 6.25 -1.19 -1.50
C ARG A 26 5.31 -2.27 -2.03
N ILE A 27 4.22 -1.84 -2.68
CA ILE A 27 3.37 -2.71 -3.49
C ILE A 27 4.03 -2.88 -4.86
N ASN A 28 4.53 -4.09 -5.16
CA ASN A 28 5.12 -4.43 -6.46
C ASN A 28 4.15 -5.33 -7.24
N ALA A 29 3.37 -4.76 -8.15
CA ALA A 29 2.47 -5.52 -9.01
C ALA A 29 2.39 -4.92 -10.41
N TRP A 30 2.36 -5.80 -11.42
CA TRP A 30 1.92 -5.42 -12.76
C TRP A 30 0.39 -5.43 -12.78
N VAL A 31 -0.22 -4.37 -13.32
CA VAL A 31 -1.67 -4.24 -13.41
C VAL A 31 -2.08 -3.84 -14.83
N ALA A 32 -3.34 -4.08 -15.17
CA ALA A 32 -3.89 -3.67 -16.45
C ALA A 32 -3.77 -2.15 -16.65
N SER A 33 -3.57 -1.72 -17.90
CA SER A 33 -3.48 -0.30 -18.26
C SER A 33 -4.72 0.50 -17.85
N GLY A 34 -5.90 -0.12 -17.96
CA GLY A 34 -7.17 0.46 -17.53
C GLY A 34 -7.20 0.83 -16.05
N THR A 35 -6.61 0.00 -15.19
CA THR A 35 -6.48 0.25 -13.74
C THR A 35 -5.64 1.49 -13.46
N VAL A 36 -4.51 1.64 -14.15
CA VAL A 36 -3.64 2.83 -14.00
C VAL A 36 -4.37 4.10 -14.44
N LEU A 37 -5.11 4.04 -15.55
CA LEU A 37 -5.89 5.19 -16.03
C LEU A 37 -7.03 5.56 -15.07
N ALA A 38 -7.72 4.57 -14.51
CA ALA A 38 -8.75 4.79 -13.50
C ALA A 38 -8.16 5.43 -12.23
N LEU A 39 -7.05 4.90 -11.70
CA LEU A 39 -6.38 5.45 -10.52
C LEU A 39 -5.98 6.91 -10.73
N ARG A 40 -5.44 7.26 -11.91
CA ARG A 40 -5.10 8.65 -12.26
C ARG A 40 -6.32 9.57 -12.27
N ARG A 41 -7.44 9.13 -12.85
CA ARG A 41 -8.69 9.92 -12.88
C ARG A 41 -9.25 10.13 -11.48
N LEU A 42 -9.26 9.08 -10.65
CA LEU A 42 -9.73 9.15 -9.25
C LEU A 42 -8.86 10.10 -8.42
N ALA A 43 -7.54 9.92 -8.47
CA ALA A 43 -6.59 10.79 -7.77
C ALA A 43 -6.79 12.27 -8.14
N ARG A 44 -6.94 12.56 -9.44
CA ARG A 44 -7.24 13.92 -9.91
C ARG A 44 -8.58 14.44 -9.38
N ARG A 45 -9.65 13.63 -9.44
CA ARG A 45 -10.99 14.03 -9.00
C ARG A 45 -11.02 14.43 -7.53
N TYR A 46 -10.29 13.70 -6.69
CA TYR A 46 -10.24 13.93 -5.25
C TYR A 46 -9.09 14.85 -4.81
N GLY A 47 -8.26 15.34 -5.74
CA GLY A 47 -7.16 16.24 -5.42
C GLY A 47 -6.03 15.59 -4.61
N VAL A 48 -5.83 14.29 -4.75
CA VAL A 48 -4.86 13.50 -3.97
C VAL A 48 -3.80 12.84 -4.85
N THR A 49 -2.76 12.29 -4.23
CA THR A 49 -1.74 11.52 -4.97
C THR A 49 -2.29 10.14 -5.39
N GLN A 50 -1.71 9.51 -6.42
CA GLN A 50 -2.07 8.13 -6.80
C GLN A 50 -1.79 7.13 -5.67
N ARG A 51 -0.73 7.37 -4.88
CA ARG A 51 -0.42 6.57 -3.68
C ARG A 51 -1.54 6.66 -2.66
N GLU A 52 -1.92 7.88 -2.27
CA GLU A 52 -2.99 8.11 -1.30
C GLU A 52 -4.34 7.58 -1.81
N MET A 53 -4.63 7.72 -3.11
CA MET A 53 -5.84 7.14 -3.68
C MET A 53 -5.82 5.61 -3.62
N LEU A 54 -4.66 4.99 -3.88
CA LEU A 54 -4.53 3.54 -3.75
C LEU A 54 -4.74 3.09 -2.30
N GLU A 55 -4.14 3.78 -1.34
CA GLU A 55 -4.32 3.53 0.11
C GLU A 55 -5.80 3.66 0.51
N LYS A 56 -6.49 4.71 0.07
CA LYS A 56 -7.94 4.89 0.32
C LYS A 56 -8.80 3.79 -0.30
N LEU A 57 -8.47 3.32 -1.50
CA LEU A 57 -9.21 2.23 -2.16
C LEU A 57 -9.02 0.90 -1.42
N ILE A 58 -7.80 0.62 -0.94
CA ILE A 58 -7.50 -0.57 -0.15
C ILE A 58 -8.21 -0.51 1.20
N ALA A 59 -8.07 0.60 1.93
CA ALA A 59 -8.76 0.79 3.22
C ALA A 59 -10.28 0.68 3.08
N GLY A 60 -10.87 1.27 2.03
CA GLY A 60 -12.30 1.16 1.78
C GLY A 60 -12.79 -0.27 1.48
N ALA A 61 -11.91 -1.19 1.08
CA ALA A 61 -12.22 -2.61 0.93
C ALA A 61 -11.91 -3.42 2.20
N ASP A 62 -10.85 -3.05 2.93
CA ASP A 62 -10.33 -3.75 4.11
C ASP A 62 -11.14 -3.42 5.38
N ASP A 63 -11.41 -2.14 5.64
CA ASP A 63 -12.08 -1.65 6.86
C ASP A 63 -13.46 -2.30 7.08
N PRO A 64 -14.34 -2.45 6.06
CA PRO A 64 -15.63 -3.12 6.25
C PRO A 64 -15.47 -4.58 6.66
N ILE A 65 -14.48 -5.28 6.12
CA ILE A 65 -14.21 -6.68 6.47
C ILE A 65 -13.75 -6.76 7.93
N ILE A 66 -12.74 -5.99 8.29
CA ILE A 66 -12.21 -5.92 9.66
C ILE A 66 -13.32 -5.59 10.66
N SER A 67 -14.21 -4.65 10.32
CA SER A 67 -15.32 -4.24 11.20
C SER A 67 -16.32 -5.36 11.51
N THR A 68 -16.35 -6.42 10.70
CA THR A 68 -17.23 -7.59 10.89
C THR A 68 -16.55 -8.76 11.58
N LEU A 69 -15.22 -8.73 11.72
CA LEU A 69 -14.45 -9.80 12.32
C LEU A 69 -14.30 -9.59 13.82
N GLU A 70 -14.60 -10.63 14.59
CA GLU A 70 -14.38 -10.62 16.04
C GLU A 70 -12.94 -11.07 16.37
N PRO A 71 -12.17 -10.29 17.14
CA PRO A 71 -10.81 -10.64 17.52
C PRO A 71 -10.70 -11.99 18.24
N GLY A 72 -9.68 -12.78 17.89
CA GLY A 72 -9.41 -14.08 18.52
C GLY A 72 -10.32 -15.21 18.03
N THR A 73 -11.14 -14.97 17.00
CA THR A 73 -11.88 -16.03 16.31
C THR A 73 -11.05 -16.63 15.18
N PRO A 74 -11.35 -17.88 14.75
CA PRO A 74 -10.69 -18.46 13.58
C PRO A 74 -10.81 -17.60 12.31
N ALA A 75 -11.91 -16.86 12.14
CA ALA A 75 -12.11 -15.96 11.00
C ALA A 75 -11.17 -14.74 11.04
N TRP A 76 -10.87 -14.24 12.24
CA TRP A 76 -9.85 -13.20 12.44
C TRP A 76 -8.47 -13.73 12.05
N ASP A 77 -8.11 -14.92 12.56
CA ASP A 77 -6.82 -15.53 12.26
C ASP A 77 -6.68 -15.91 10.79
N GLU A 78 -7.74 -16.33 10.10
CA GLU A 78 -7.73 -16.60 8.66
C GLU A 78 -7.43 -15.34 7.84
N TYR A 79 -8.08 -14.22 8.20
CA TYR A 79 -7.92 -12.97 7.46
C TYR A 79 -6.51 -12.36 7.64
N PHE A 80 -5.96 -12.40 8.86
CA PHE A 80 -4.67 -11.79 9.19
C PHE A 80 -3.47 -12.76 9.15
N GLY A 81 -3.70 -14.08 9.18
CA GLY A 81 -2.70 -15.14 9.36
C GLY A 81 -1.82 -15.49 8.16
N ALA A 82 -1.78 -14.62 7.15
CA ALA A 82 -1.08 -14.77 5.88
C ALA A 82 -1.68 -15.80 4.92
N ALA A 83 -2.27 -15.30 3.84
CA ALA A 83 -2.23 -15.99 2.56
C ALA A 83 -0.77 -16.06 2.07
N VAL A 84 0.02 -17.00 2.58
CA VAL A 84 1.17 -17.52 1.82
C VAL A 84 0.58 -18.39 0.71
N THR A 85 0.20 -17.75 -0.39
CA THR A 85 0.13 -18.41 -1.69
C THR A 85 0.38 -17.37 -2.79
N ALA A 86 1.61 -17.38 -3.28
CA ALA A 86 1.96 -17.09 -4.68
C ALA A 86 3.16 -17.96 -5.04
#